data_AF-A0AAV9XY18-F1
#
_entry.id   AF-A0AAV9XY18-F1
#
_cell.length_a   1.000
_cell.length_b   1.000
_cell.length_c   1.000
_cell.angle_alpha   90.00
_cell.angle_beta   90.00
_cell.angle_gamma   90.00
#
_symmetry.space_group_name_H-M   'P 1'
#
loop_
_entity.id
_entity.type
_entity.pdbx_description
1 polymer ?
#
loop_
_entity_poly.entity_id
_entity_poly.type
_entity_poly.pdbx_seq_one_letter_code
_entity_poly.pdbx_strand_id
1 'polypeptide(L)'
;MKLYIFVGLLYICLCVKIACSSFVFGAKNEDSQTLPNELIKHWVSDNKYGRYYTKINIFTVIILPNCEDIELLDTTIKSLILTSNRNLIHEIIVLFKPCTHAENNKWINELRSSSLSGSLVNIVETELQELGDIQNFAGSIATGDILLFVPIATLFPRNWMSIIMRNLSDNFNTVSVPNFTVLKKDSWKFSTNDSVFSPKMMFSKIDFQIFNIHNSNHNIPMFFSPIFAVKKAWWDKISRLSDPMINMIFKEKINLDIGLRTWGCGGRVVQTPNLIFGITKLETSQPSIEIRELLIESWIDKDIAETVIKNSDKLRNFINASSNYVFEGLIKKRKEIIEKLNCNSKSFFISKFENELYDIGAFDKPTTQIELNNSDLCLTLVEKGSDKNSLNIELSKCLRDNHSQYFHIDSKSKLSFTIFMM
;
A
#
# COMPACT_ATOMS: atom_id res chain seq x y z
N MET A 1 -28.40 26.43 63.06
CA MET A 1 -27.02 25.97 62.81
C MET A 1 -27.06 24.61 62.12
N LYS A 2 -27.09 24.58 60.79
CA LYS A 2 -26.84 23.39 59.95
C LYS A 2 -26.92 23.84 58.49
N LEU A 3 -25.78 24.06 57.86
CA LEU A 3 -25.64 24.05 56.40
C LEU A 3 -24.17 23.85 56.07
N TYR A 4 -23.93 23.29 54.89
CA TYR A 4 -22.65 23.01 54.23
C TYR A 4 -21.94 21.72 54.67
N ILE A 5 -22.14 20.67 53.86
CA ILE A 5 -21.11 19.93 53.12
C ILE A 5 -21.88 19.00 52.18
N PHE A 6 -22.24 19.45 50.97
CA PHE A 6 -22.63 18.56 49.86
C PHE A 6 -22.56 19.23 48.48
N VAL A 7 -21.73 20.27 48.33
CA VAL A 7 -21.58 21.01 47.05
C VAL A 7 -20.19 20.81 46.40
N GLY A 8 -19.22 20.25 47.13
CA GLY A 8 -17.83 20.12 46.64
C GLY A 8 -17.59 18.99 45.63
N LEU A 9 -18.32 17.88 45.70
CA LEU A 9 -18.07 16.70 44.85
C LEU A 9 -18.70 16.77 43.46
N LEU A 10 -19.80 17.53 43.30
CA LEU A 10 -20.44 17.70 41.99
C LEU A 10 -19.64 18.64 41.07
N TYR A 11 -19.03 19.68 41.64
CA TYR A 11 -18.24 20.66 40.88
C TYR A 11 -16.96 20.07 40.31
N ILE A 12 -16.28 19.17 41.04
CA ILE A 12 -15.05 18.53 40.55
C ILE A 12 -15.36 17.59 39.37
N CYS A 13 -16.49 16.89 39.39
CA CYS A 13 -16.87 16.00 38.29
C CYS A 13 -17.35 16.77 37.04
N LEU A 14 -17.98 17.93 37.22
CA LEU A 14 -18.40 18.81 36.12
C LEU A 14 -17.20 19.54 35.49
N CYS A 15 -16.26 20.02 36.31
CA CYS A 15 -15.04 20.68 35.83
C CYS A 15 -14.11 19.73 35.08
N VAL A 16 -14.03 18.43 35.44
CA VAL A 16 -13.23 17.45 34.68
C VAL A 16 -13.88 17.09 33.33
N LYS A 17 -15.22 17.03 33.25
CA LYS A 17 -15.93 16.85 31.97
C LYS A 17 -15.76 18.05 31.05
N ILE A 18 -15.86 19.26 31.58
CA ILE A 18 -15.70 20.50 30.82
C ILE A 18 -14.23 20.70 30.43
N ALA A 19 -13.27 20.40 31.30
CA ALA A 19 -11.84 20.49 30.99
C ALA A 19 -11.39 19.47 29.94
N CYS A 20 -11.93 18.24 29.93
CA CYS A 20 -11.63 17.27 28.87
C CYS A 20 -12.33 17.58 27.54
N SER A 21 -13.49 18.24 27.53
CA SER A 21 -14.14 18.69 26.28
C SER A 21 -13.53 19.98 25.72
N SER A 22 -12.99 20.85 26.58
CA SER A 22 -12.37 22.12 26.18
C SER A 22 -10.87 22.01 25.87
N PHE A 23 -10.19 20.93 26.26
CA PHE A 23 -8.79 20.70 25.87
C PHE A 23 -8.61 20.29 24.39
N VAL A 24 -9.67 19.82 23.73
CA VAL A 24 -9.61 19.31 22.34
C VAL A 24 -10.46 20.14 21.35
N PHE A 25 -11.42 20.93 21.85
CA PHE A 25 -12.28 21.74 20.99
C PHE A 25 -12.19 23.20 21.39
N GLY A 26 -11.23 23.91 20.79
CA GLY A 26 -11.29 25.35 20.69
C GLY A 26 -12.56 25.73 19.91
N ALA A 27 -13.59 26.17 20.62
CA ALA A 27 -14.79 26.68 20.01
C ALA A 27 -14.57 28.14 19.58
N LYS A 28 -14.67 28.40 18.27
CA LYS A 28 -15.30 29.61 17.73
C LYS A 28 -15.86 29.32 16.33
N ASN A 29 -17.19 29.27 16.32
CA ASN A 29 -18.19 29.49 15.27
C ASN A 29 -17.88 29.16 13.80
N GLU A 30 -18.80 28.33 13.30
CA GLU A 30 -19.40 28.29 11.95
C GLU A 30 -18.50 27.83 10.78
N ASP A 31 -19.03 26.85 10.04
CA ASP A 31 -18.49 26.16 8.86
C ASP A 31 -17.48 25.01 9.03
N SER A 32 -17.31 24.44 10.22
CA SER A 32 -16.52 23.20 10.35
C SER A 32 -17.29 21.98 9.83
N GLN A 33 -16.86 21.42 8.70
CA GLN A 33 -17.23 20.09 8.20
C GLN A 33 -17.26 19.09 9.37
N THR A 34 -18.46 18.66 9.76
CA THR A 34 -18.66 17.88 10.98
C THR A 34 -18.25 16.43 10.76
N LEU A 35 -17.27 15.95 11.55
CA LEU A 35 -16.96 14.51 11.61
C LEU A 35 -18.23 13.72 11.93
N PRO A 36 -18.42 12.51 11.35
CA PRO A 36 -19.58 11.67 11.64
C PRO A 36 -19.77 11.47 13.16
N ASN A 37 -20.94 11.89 13.70
CA ASN A 37 -21.29 11.80 15.13
C ASN A 37 -21.10 10.39 15.73
N GLU A 38 -21.22 9.35 14.91
CA GLU A 38 -20.96 7.97 15.32
C GLU A 38 -19.50 7.73 15.72
N LEU A 39 -18.52 8.30 14.99
CA LEU A 39 -17.11 8.16 15.32
C LEU A 39 -16.82 8.71 16.72
N ILE A 40 -17.39 9.87 17.04
CA ILE A 40 -17.23 10.54 18.34
C ILE A 40 -17.83 9.67 19.46
N LYS A 41 -19.07 9.18 19.30
CA LYS A 41 -19.75 8.35 20.31
C LYS A 41 -18.98 7.08 20.63
N HIS A 42 -18.43 6.42 19.60
CA HIS A 42 -17.66 5.19 19.78
C HIS A 42 -16.29 5.42 20.42
N TRP A 43 -15.57 6.47 20.02
CA TRP A 43 -14.27 6.80 20.62
C TRP A 43 -14.35 6.96 22.15
N VAL A 44 -15.40 7.64 22.63
CA VAL A 44 -15.66 7.82 24.07
C VAL A 44 -15.87 6.49 24.79
N SER A 45 -16.53 5.53 24.14
CA SER A 45 -16.74 4.18 24.67
C SER A 45 -15.42 3.41 24.74
N ASP A 46 -14.66 3.37 23.65
CA ASP A 46 -13.47 2.53 23.51
C ASP A 46 -12.28 3.05 24.34
N ASN A 47 -12.22 4.37 24.58
CA ASN A 47 -11.15 5.00 25.36
C ASN A 47 -11.54 5.29 26.82
N LYS A 48 -12.71 4.80 27.29
CA LYS A 48 -13.17 4.99 28.68
C LYS A 48 -12.14 4.58 29.74
N TYR A 49 -11.30 3.60 29.42
CA TYR A 49 -10.24 3.07 30.29
C TYR A 49 -8.82 3.42 29.81
N GLY A 50 -8.66 4.24 28.76
CA GLY A 50 -7.36 4.56 28.15
C GLY A 50 -6.33 5.10 29.15
N ARG A 51 -6.79 5.85 30.15
CA ARG A 51 -5.95 6.41 31.23
C ARG A 51 -5.29 5.39 32.17
N TYR A 52 -5.71 4.12 32.14
CA TYR A 52 -5.18 3.08 33.04
C TYR A 52 -4.11 2.20 32.42
N TYR A 53 -3.84 2.32 31.12
CA TYR A 53 -2.80 1.56 30.45
C TYR A 53 -1.49 2.35 30.39
N THR A 54 -0.36 1.66 30.54
CA THR A 54 0.97 2.23 30.31
C THR A 54 1.08 2.72 28.87
N LYS A 55 1.60 3.94 28.68
CA LYS A 55 1.80 4.53 27.35
C LYS A 55 2.93 3.77 26.63
N ILE A 56 2.60 3.08 25.53
CA ILE A 56 3.56 2.23 24.79
C ILE A 56 4.21 3.01 23.65
N ASN A 57 3.50 3.98 23.05
CA ASN A 57 4.04 4.91 22.03
C ASN A 57 4.76 4.21 20.86
N ILE A 58 4.01 3.54 20.00
CA ILE A 58 4.56 2.69 18.93
C ILE A 58 4.45 3.37 17.55
N PHE A 59 3.35 4.09 17.29
CA PHE A 59 3.04 4.62 15.96
C PHE A 59 3.51 6.05 15.78
N THR A 60 4.30 6.28 14.73
CA THR A 60 4.45 7.59 14.09
C THR A 60 3.56 7.64 12.85
N VAL A 61 2.59 8.55 12.85
CA VAL A 61 1.75 8.80 11.66
C VAL A 61 2.33 9.96 10.87
N ILE A 62 2.71 9.70 9.62
CA ILE A 62 3.34 10.66 8.72
C ILE A 62 2.28 11.12 7.72
N ILE A 63 1.91 12.39 7.81
CA ILE A 63 0.99 13.05 6.88
C ILE A 63 1.84 13.75 5.81
N LEU A 64 1.72 13.26 4.58
CA LEU A 64 2.46 13.73 3.41
C LEU A 64 1.86 15.02 2.86
N PRO A 65 2.69 15.94 2.32
CA PRO A 65 2.23 17.24 1.86
C PRO A 65 1.40 17.11 0.58
N ASN A 66 0.28 17.83 0.51
CA ASN A 66 -0.46 18.09 -0.72
C ASN A 66 -1.11 19.47 -0.63
N CYS A 67 -0.79 20.35 -1.58
CA CYS A 67 -1.30 21.72 -1.59
C CYS A 67 -2.78 21.83 -1.95
N GLU A 68 -3.33 20.88 -2.71
CA GLU A 68 -4.72 20.93 -3.18
C GLU A 68 -5.73 20.71 -2.04
N ASP A 69 -5.32 19.97 -1.01
CA ASP A 69 -6.22 19.51 0.06
C ASP A 69 -5.73 19.92 1.47
N ILE A 70 -4.88 20.95 1.56
CA ILE A 70 -4.31 21.42 2.83
C ILE A 70 -5.37 21.84 3.86
N GLU A 71 -6.52 22.34 3.39
CA GLU A 71 -7.68 22.70 4.21
C GLU A 71 -8.27 21.50 4.97
N LEU A 72 -8.04 20.27 4.48
CA LEU A 72 -8.56 19.04 5.09
C LEU A 72 -7.63 18.47 6.17
N LEU A 73 -6.46 19.07 6.40
CA LEU A 73 -5.47 18.59 7.35
C LEU A 73 -6.04 18.47 8.77
N ASP A 74 -6.78 19.47 9.24
CA ASP A 74 -7.41 19.46 10.57
C ASP A 74 -8.42 18.32 10.70
N THR A 75 -9.25 18.09 9.67
CA THR A 75 -10.22 16.99 9.64
C THR A 75 -9.52 15.63 9.66
N THR A 76 -8.41 15.48 8.93
CA THR A 76 -7.57 14.27 8.94
C THR A 76 -6.96 14.03 10.32
N ILE A 77 -6.38 15.05 10.96
CA ILE A 77 -5.81 14.94 12.32
C ILE A 77 -6.89 14.57 13.33
N LYS A 78 -8.07 15.21 13.27
CA LYS A 78 -9.20 14.88 14.14
C LYS A 78 -9.68 13.45 13.93
N SER A 79 -9.82 12.99 12.68
CA SER A 79 -10.19 11.62 12.36
C SER A 79 -9.19 10.62 12.94
N LEU A 80 -7.89 10.88 12.76
CA LEU A 80 -6.82 10.07 13.31
C LEU A 80 -6.94 9.99 14.84
N ILE A 81 -7.04 11.11 15.55
CA ILE A 81 -7.11 11.13 17.02
C ILE A 81 -8.37 10.39 17.52
N LEU A 82 -9.51 10.59 16.86
CA LEU A 82 -10.81 10.00 17.24
C LEU A 82 -10.95 8.51 16.87
N THR A 83 -10.05 7.95 16.07
CA THR A 83 -10.10 6.52 15.69
C THR A 83 -8.92 5.71 16.20
N SER A 84 -7.98 6.39 16.87
CA SER A 84 -6.77 5.79 17.40
C SER A 84 -6.87 5.51 18.90
N ASN A 85 -6.13 4.50 19.34
CA ASN A 85 -5.81 4.34 20.75
C ASN A 85 -4.66 5.31 21.09
N ARG A 86 -4.95 6.31 21.93
CA ARG A 86 -3.98 7.37 22.27
C ARG A 86 -2.67 6.84 22.87
N ASN A 87 -2.71 5.70 23.56
CA ASN A 87 -1.53 5.10 24.22
C ASN A 87 -0.55 4.48 23.23
N LEU A 88 -1.00 4.24 22.00
CA LEU A 88 -0.18 3.67 20.93
C LEU A 88 0.40 4.74 20.00
N ILE A 89 -0.15 5.95 19.96
CA ILE A 89 0.37 7.05 19.14
C ILE A 89 1.58 7.70 19.83
N HIS A 90 2.76 7.52 19.24
CA HIS A 90 3.99 8.18 19.64
C HIS A 90 3.96 9.66 19.25
N GLU A 91 3.81 9.92 17.95
CA GLU A 91 3.81 11.26 17.36
C GLU A 91 3.03 11.27 16.03
N ILE A 92 2.71 12.48 15.56
CA ILE A 92 2.13 12.75 14.25
C ILE A 92 3.05 13.75 13.57
N ILE A 93 3.65 13.38 12.44
CA ILE A 93 4.52 14.25 11.66
C ILE A 93 3.72 14.76 10.47
N VAL A 94 3.50 16.07 10.42
CA VAL A 94 2.89 16.73 9.28
C VAL A 94 4.00 17.37 8.47
N LEU A 95 4.24 16.84 7.28
CA LEU A 95 5.13 17.47 6.34
C LEU A 95 4.37 18.57 5.61
N PHE A 96 4.97 19.75 5.57
CA PHE A 96 4.41 20.92 4.93
C PHE A 96 5.38 21.47 3.89
N LYS A 97 4.82 21.91 2.77
CA LYS A 97 5.53 22.65 1.73
C LYS A 97 4.75 23.95 1.50
N PRO A 98 5.41 25.12 1.53
CA PRO A 98 4.76 26.39 1.23
C PRO A 98 4.06 26.33 -0.12
N CYS A 99 2.74 26.48 -0.10
CA CYS A 99 1.95 26.52 -1.33
C CYS A 99 1.93 27.96 -1.86
N THR A 100 1.79 28.11 -3.17
CA THR A 100 1.75 29.42 -3.83
C THR A 100 0.56 30.28 -3.40
N HIS A 101 -0.53 29.67 -2.93
CA HIS A 101 -1.72 30.37 -2.44
C HIS A 101 -1.57 30.80 -0.97
N ALA A 102 -1.69 32.11 -0.71
CA ALA A 102 -1.50 32.72 0.61
C ALA A 102 -2.43 32.14 1.71
N GLU A 103 -3.63 31.68 1.34
CA GLU A 103 -4.60 31.08 2.28
C GLU A 103 -4.08 29.77 2.90
N ASN A 104 -3.24 29.03 2.20
CA ASN A 104 -2.69 27.75 2.67
C ASN A 104 -1.68 27.94 3.81
N ASN A 105 -0.99 29.09 3.86
CA ASN A 105 -0.06 29.44 4.92
C ASN A 105 -0.78 29.83 6.22
N LYS A 106 -2.04 30.29 6.12
CA LYS A 106 -2.87 30.66 7.28
C LYS A 106 -3.20 29.44 8.14
N TRP A 107 -3.63 28.34 7.52
CA TRP A 107 -3.99 27.09 8.19
C TRP A 107 -2.82 26.47 8.97
N ILE A 108 -1.61 26.52 8.41
CA ILE A 108 -0.42 26.03 9.12
C ILE A 108 -0.11 26.88 10.35
N ASN A 109 -0.28 28.20 10.26
CA ASN A 109 -0.08 29.08 11.41
C ASN A 109 -1.15 28.86 12.49
N GLU A 110 -2.40 28.60 12.09
CA GLU A 110 -3.49 28.23 13.00
C GLU A 110 -3.23 26.87 13.68
N LEU A 111 -2.78 25.86 12.93
CA LEU A 111 -2.37 24.57 13.51
C LEU A 111 -1.18 24.71 14.45
N ARG A 112 -0.15 25.48 14.07
CA ARG A 112 1.02 25.75 14.93
C ARG A 112 0.64 26.44 16.25
N SER A 113 -0.39 27.28 16.23
CA SER A 113 -0.91 27.98 17.41
C SER A 113 -1.98 27.21 18.19
N SER A 114 -2.45 26.08 17.67
CA SER A 114 -3.41 25.20 18.36
C SER A 114 -2.77 24.47 19.54
N SER A 115 -3.59 24.13 20.55
CA SER A 115 -3.16 23.36 21.73
C SER A 115 -2.70 21.92 21.42
N LEU A 116 -2.93 21.43 20.20
CA LEU A 116 -2.50 20.13 19.72
C LEU A 116 -1.02 20.13 19.27
N SER A 117 -0.50 21.31 18.92
CA SER A 117 0.87 21.53 18.46
C SER A 117 1.87 21.39 19.62
N GLY A 118 2.97 20.67 19.39
CA GLY A 118 4.12 20.65 20.30
C GLY A 118 4.19 19.51 21.34
N SER A 119 3.14 18.70 21.53
CA SER A 119 3.22 17.48 22.38
C SER A 119 2.91 16.17 21.66
N LEU A 120 2.27 16.24 20.48
CA LEU A 120 1.88 15.08 19.69
C LEU A 120 2.05 15.35 18.19
N VAL A 121 1.70 16.55 17.73
CA VAL A 121 1.81 16.93 16.31
C VAL A 121 3.06 17.78 16.09
N ASN A 122 3.94 17.30 15.23
CA ASN A 122 5.17 17.94 14.77
C ASN A 122 4.98 18.38 13.32
N ILE A 123 4.98 19.70 13.08
CA ILE A 123 4.89 20.25 11.72
C ILE A 123 6.29 20.53 11.21
N VAL A 124 6.68 19.88 10.13
CA VAL A 124 8.03 19.96 9.56
C VAL A 124 7.94 20.48 8.14
N GLU A 125 8.67 21.56 7.87
CA GLU A 125 8.74 22.16 6.55
C GLU A 125 9.78 21.43 5.68
N THR A 126 9.49 21.28 4.39
CA THR A 126 10.40 20.62 3.44
C THR A 126 10.32 21.25 2.05
N GLU A 127 11.46 21.31 1.36
CA GLU A 127 11.59 21.75 -0.03
C GLU A 127 11.64 20.57 -1.03
N LEU A 128 11.64 19.34 -0.51
CA LEU A 128 11.69 18.13 -1.32
C LEU A 128 10.46 18.05 -2.23
N GLN A 129 10.70 17.65 -3.48
CA GLN A 129 9.66 17.60 -4.52
C GLN A 129 9.10 16.20 -4.69
N GLU A 130 9.98 15.20 -4.75
CA GLU A 130 9.61 13.85 -5.12
C GLU A 130 9.10 13.06 -3.92
N LEU A 131 8.02 12.31 -4.12
CA LEU A 131 7.36 11.54 -3.07
C LEU A 131 8.32 10.59 -2.34
N GLY A 132 9.22 9.93 -3.07
CA GLY A 132 10.22 9.04 -2.48
C GLY A 132 11.19 9.76 -1.55
N ASP A 133 11.65 10.97 -1.91
CA ASP A 133 12.54 11.77 -1.07
C ASP A 133 11.82 12.24 0.19
N ILE A 134 10.58 12.69 0.04
CA ILE A 134 9.72 13.11 1.15
C ILE A 134 9.49 11.95 2.13
N GLN A 135 9.15 10.75 1.63
CA GLN A 135 8.95 9.56 2.47
C GLN A 135 10.24 9.17 3.21
N ASN A 136 11.40 9.22 2.54
CA ASN A 136 12.69 8.91 3.14
C ASN A 136 13.06 9.90 4.24
N PHE A 137 12.90 11.21 3.98
CA PHE A 137 13.12 12.26 4.95
C PHE A 137 12.19 12.11 6.16
N ALA A 138 10.90 11.86 5.94
CA ALA A 138 9.95 11.67 7.01
C ALA A 138 10.27 10.45 7.88
N GLY A 139 10.64 9.33 7.26
CA GLY A 139 11.04 8.12 7.98
C GLY A 139 12.34 8.27 8.77
N SER A 140 13.24 9.18 8.35
CA SER A 140 14.50 9.44 9.05
C SER A 140 14.31 10.28 10.32
N ILE A 141 13.36 11.22 10.31
CA ILE A 141 13.03 12.05 11.47
C ILE A 141 12.02 11.39 12.43
N ALA A 142 11.25 10.40 11.96
CA ALA A 142 10.30 9.66 12.78
C ALA A 142 10.99 8.79 13.83
N THR A 143 10.46 8.79 15.06
CA THR A 143 11.05 8.07 16.21
C THR A 143 10.21 6.90 16.72
N GLY A 144 8.99 6.70 16.20
CA GLY A 144 8.16 5.54 16.51
C GLY A 144 8.61 4.25 15.82
N ASP A 145 8.24 3.10 16.40
CA ASP A 145 8.57 1.77 15.89
C ASP A 145 7.82 1.40 14.61
N ILE A 146 6.62 1.94 14.41
CA ILE A 146 5.78 1.73 13.23
C ILE A 146 5.53 3.08 12.56
N LEU A 147 5.87 3.15 11.29
CA LEU A 147 5.60 4.28 10.42
C LEU A 147 4.31 4.00 9.65
N LEU A 148 3.34 4.91 9.70
CA LEU A 148 2.18 4.91 8.81
C LEU A 148 2.23 6.16 7.94
N PHE A 149 2.40 5.97 6.63
CA PHE A 149 2.32 7.06 5.65
C PHE A 149 0.88 7.22 5.19
N VAL A 150 0.39 8.46 5.18
CA VAL A 150 -0.94 8.83 4.68
C VAL A 150 -0.89 10.17 3.93
N PRO A 151 -1.76 10.39 2.93
CA PRO A 151 -1.94 11.71 2.34
C PRO A 151 -2.70 12.65 3.29
N ILE A 152 -2.64 13.95 3.03
CA ILE A 152 -3.24 15.00 3.87
C ILE A 152 -4.75 14.92 4.03
N ALA A 153 -5.44 14.33 3.07
CA ALA A 153 -6.89 14.22 3.00
C ALA A 153 -7.32 12.76 3.20
N THR A 154 -7.23 12.30 4.45
CA THR A 154 -7.44 10.89 4.80
C THR A 154 -8.45 10.74 5.95
N LEU A 155 -9.52 9.98 5.72
CA LEU A 155 -10.41 9.50 6.77
C LEU A 155 -9.92 8.14 7.28
N PHE A 156 -9.63 8.08 8.57
CA PHE A 156 -9.18 6.86 9.24
C PHE A 156 -10.38 5.97 9.59
N PRO A 157 -10.34 4.67 9.28
CA PRO A 157 -11.33 3.72 9.75
C PRO A 157 -11.09 3.35 11.22
N ARG A 158 -12.10 2.75 11.87
CA ARG A 158 -11.96 2.26 13.24
C ARG A 158 -10.98 1.10 13.32
N ASN A 159 -10.37 0.91 14.49
CA ASN A 159 -9.50 -0.23 14.82
C ASN A 159 -8.28 -0.42 13.91
N TRP A 160 -7.94 0.58 13.10
CA TRP A 160 -6.88 0.52 12.09
C TRP A 160 -5.54 0.06 12.66
N MET A 161 -5.19 0.56 13.85
CA MET A 161 -3.93 0.26 14.52
C MET A 161 -3.76 -1.24 14.78
N SER A 162 -4.79 -1.90 15.32
CA SER A 162 -4.74 -3.31 15.72
C SER A 162 -4.53 -4.25 14.54
N ILE A 163 -5.15 -3.93 13.40
CA ILE A 163 -5.07 -4.74 12.18
C ILE A 163 -3.68 -4.57 11.55
N ILE A 164 -3.15 -3.34 11.49
CA ILE A 164 -1.79 -3.08 11.01
C ILE A 164 -0.76 -3.78 11.91
N MET A 165 -0.87 -3.65 13.23
CA MET A 165 0.04 -4.30 14.18
C MET A 165 0.08 -5.81 13.99
N ARG A 166 -1.07 -6.44 13.73
CA ARG A 166 -1.13 -7.89 13.48
C ARG A 166 -0.26 -8.28 12.29
N ASN A 167 -0.44 -7.61 11.15
CA ASN A 167 0.35 -7.88 9.94
C ASN A 167 1.85 -7.66 10.15
N LEU A 168 2.23 -6.61 10.89
CA LEU A 168 3.63 -6.29 11.17
C LEU A 168 4.25 -7.17 12.26
N SER A 169 3.44 -7.82 13.09
CA SER A 169 3.90 -8.74 14.15
C SER A 169 4.26 -10.10 13.57
N ASP A 170 3.49 -10.59 12.60
CA ASP A 170 3.73 -11.89 11.95
C ASP A 170 5.09 -11.95 11.24
N ASN A 171 5.53 -10.84 10.65
CA ASN A 171 6.85 -10.71 10.05
C ASN A 171 7.32 -9.26 10.11
N PHE A 172 8.49 -9.02 10.70
CA PHE A 172 9.06 -7.70 10.89
C PHE A 172 9.33 -6.95 9.56
N ASN A 173 9.65 -7.68 8.50
CA ASN A 173 9.98 -7.15 7.16
C ASN A 173 8.72 -7.00 6.29
N THR A 174 7.56 -6.72 6.91
CA THR A 174 6.28 -6.56 6.21
C THR A 174 6.01 -5.10 5.91
N VAL A 175 5.54 -4.83 4.69
CA VAL A 175 4.83 -3.60 4.32
C VAL A 175 3.34 -3.93 4.27
N SER A 176 2.55 -3.32 5.16
CA SER A 176 1.11 -3.52 5.25
C SER A 176 0.39 -2.43 4.47
N VAL A 177 -0.38 -2.81 3.46
CA VAL A 177 -1.07 -1.88 2.57
C VAL A 177 -2.59 -2.07 2.71
N PRO A 178 -3.33 -1.11 3.26
CA PRO A 178 -4.77 -1.21 3.39
C PRO A 178 -5.48 -0.96 2.05
N ASN A 179 -6.75 -1.36 2.01
CA ASN A 179 -7.65 -0.88 0.96
C ASN A 179 -7.99 0.59 1.21
N PHE A 180 -8.47 1.24 0.16
CA PHE A 180 -8.98 2.60 0.28
C PHE A 180 -10.14 2.84 -0.68
N THR A 181 -10.88 3.92 -0.46
CA THR A 181 -12.00 4.33 -1.30
C THR A 181 -12.03 5.85 -1.42
N VAL A 182 -12.73 6.33 -2.44
CA VAL A 182 -12.88 7.76 -2.68
C VAL A 182 -13.86 8.39 -1.68
N LEU A 183 -13.44 9.52 -1.12
CA LEU A 183 -14.25 10.40 -0.28
C LEU A 183 -14.73 11.59 -1.09
N LYS A 184 -15.99 11.96 -0.89
CA LYS A 184 -16.52 13.22 -1.41
C LYS A 184 -16.03 14.38 -0.55
N LYS A 185 -15.16 15.23 -1.11
CA LYS A 185 -14.52 16.36 -0.44
C LYS A 185 -15.51 17.23 0.36
N ASP A 186 -16.66 17.56 -0.23
CA ASP A 186 -17.65 18.47 0.39
C ASP A 186 -18.39 17.87 1.59
N SER A 187 -18.56 16.55 1.62
CA SER A 187 -19.42 15.88 2.60
C SER A 187 -18.67 15.03 3.61
N TRP A 188 -17.39 14.72 3.35
CA TRP A 188 -16.56 13.82 4.15
C TRP A 188 -17.20 12.45 4.43
N LYS A 189 -18.10 12.02 3.53
CA LYS A 189 -18.73 10.71 3.55
C LYS A 189 -18.05 9.81 2.54
N PHE A 190 -17.98 8.52 2.87
CA PHE A 190 -17.68 7.48 1.90
C PHE A 190 -18.62 7.61 0.72
N SER A 191 -18.07 7.62 -0.48
CA SER A 191 -18.89 7.55 -1.67
C SER A 191 -19.59 6.19 -1.69
N THR A 192 -20.93 6.20 -1.69
CA THR A 192 -21.73 4.96 -1.73
C THR A 192 -21.69 4.27 -3.08
N ASN A 193 -21.19 4.95 -4.12
CA ASN A 193 -21.15 4.45 -5.50
C ASN A 193 -19.74 4.05 -5.95
N ASP A 194 -18.69 4.47 -5.22
CA ASP A 194 -17.32 4.17 -5.61
C ASP A 194 -16.89 2.80 -5.04
N SER A 195 -16.24 2.02 -5.89
CA SER A 195 -15.70 0.72 -5.51
C SER A 195 -14.54 0.88 -4.53
N VAL A 196 -14.43 -0.07 -3.60
CA VAL A 196 -13.24 -0.20 -2.76
C VAL A 196 -12.06 -0.58 -3.66
N PHE A 197 -11.03 0.26 -3.67
CA PHE A 197 -9.83 0.03 -4.45
C PHE A 197 -8.90 -0.95 -3.73
N SER A 198 -8.60 -2.05 -4.41
CA SER A 198 -7.48 -2.92 -4.08
C SER A 198 -6.19 -2.20 -4.46
N PRO A 199 -5.17 -2.11 -3.61
CA PRO A 199 -3.89 -1.50 -3.96
C PRO A 199 -3.01 -2.43 -4.82
N LYS A 200 -3.46 -3.66 -5.08
CA LYS A 200 -2.65 -4.75 -5.61
C LYS A 200 -2.41 -4.62 -7.12
N MET A 201 -1.16 -4.43 -7.52
CA MET A 201 -0.75 -4.25 -8.91
C MET A 201 0.18 -5.36 -9.39
N MET A 202 0.09 -5.69 -10.68
CA MET A 202 0.98 -6.61 -11.39
C MET A 202 1.15 -6.16 -12.84
N PHE A 203 2.18 -6.65 -13.52
CA PHE A 203 2.34 -6.45 -14.95
C PHE A 203 1.35 -7.27 -15.76
N SER A 204 0.78 -6.76 -16.85
CA SER A 204 -0.13 -7.48 -17.74
C SER A 204 0.62 -8.27 -18.81
N LYS A 205 -0.04 -9.30 -19.35
CA LYS A 205 0.44 -10.02 -20.53
C LYS A 205 0.58 -9.11 -21.76
N ILE A 206 -0.39 -8.22 -21.96
CA ILE A 206 -0.45 -7.31 -23.11
C ILE A 206 0.40 -6.08 -22.82
N ASP A 207 1.41 -5.82 -23.64
CA ASP A 207 2.31 -4.64 -23.58
C ASP A 207 3.00 -4.37 -22.23
N PHE A 208 2.98 -5.35 -21.32
CA PHE A 208 3.54 -5.24 -19.99
C PHE A 208 3.05 -4.00 -19.21
N GLN A 209 1.77 -3.65 -19.33
CA GLN A 209 1.15 -2.55 -18.58
C GLN A 209 1.03 -2.91 -17.09
N ILE A 210 0.80 -1.94 -16.20
CA ILE A 210 0.61 -2.23 -14.78
C ILE A 210 -0.87 -2.15 -14.45
N PHE A 211 -1.46 -3.24 -13.98
CA PHE A 211 -2.89 -3.36 -13.77
C PHE A 211 -3.24 -3.92 -12.41
N ASN A 212 -4.47 -3.67 -11.99
CA ASN A 212 -4.98 -4.18 -10.73
C ASN A 212 -5.31 -5.67 -10.81
N ILE A 213 -4.81 -6.46 -9.87
CA ILE A 213 -5.15 -7.89 -9.80
C ILE A 213 -6.07 -8.18 -8.62
N HIS A 214 -7.13 -8.93 -8.91
CA HIS A 214 -8.18 -9.31 -7.96
C HIS A 214 -8.15 -10.82 -7.75
N ASN A 215 -7.27 -11.29 -6.87
CA ASN A 215 -7.24 -12.69 -6.47
C ASN A 215 -7.31 -12.81 -4.94
N SER A 216 -7.58 -14.01 -4.43
CA SER A 216 -7.74 -14.26 -2.99
C SER A 216 -6.42 -14.23 -2.19
N ASN A 217 -5.27 -14.11 -2.85
CA ASN A 217 -3.98 -14.03 -2.20
C ASN A 217 -3.73 -12.60 -1.70
N HIS A 218 -3.54 -12.43 -0.40
CA HIS A 218 -3.26 -11.11 0.18
C HIS A 218 -1.83 -10.62 -0.08
N ASN A 219 -0.92 -11.43 -0.60
CA ASN A 219 0.40 -10.94 -1.01
C ASN A 219 0.27 -10.01 -2.22
N ILE A 220 0.95 -8.87 -2.18
CA ILE A 220 0.91 -7.85 -3.23
C ILE A 220 2.27 -7.81 -3.95
N PRO A 221 2.37 -8.04 -5.28
CA PRO A 221 3.65 -7.93 -5.99
C PRO A 221 4.18 -6.50 -5.97
N MET A 222 3.36 -5.58 -6.46
CA MET A 222 3.58 -4.13 -6.44
C MET A 222 2.32 -3.46 -5.92
N PHE A 223 2.45 -2.33 -5.23
CA PHE A 223 1.28 -1.63 -4.74
C PHE A 223 1.20 -0.22 -5.26
N PHE A 224 -0.02 0.20 -5.59
CA PHE A 224 -0.35 1.59 -5.85
C PHE A 224 -1.33 2.04 -4.76
N SER A 225 -0.79 2.65 -3.73
CA SER A 225 -1.57 3.25 -2.65
C SER A 225 -0.76 4.36 -2.01
N PRO A 226 -1.35 5.54 -1.72
CA PRO A 226 -0.67 6.56 -0.93
C PRO A 226 -0.59 6.19 0.56
N ILE A 227 -1.19 5.06 0.97
CA ILE A 227 -1.26 4.61 2.36
C ILE A 227 -0.54 3.28 2.52
N PHE A 228 0.44 3.24 3.41
CA PHE A 228 1.06 1.99 3.84
C PHE A 228 1.71 2.14 5.21
N ALA A 229 1.83 1.01 5.91
CA ALA A 229 2.49 0.94 7.19
C ALA A 229 3.66 -0.04 7.17
N VAL A 230 4.70 0.27 7.92
CA VAL A 230 5.95 -0.47 7.95
C VAL A 230 6.65 -0.28 9.29
N LYS A 231 7.41 -1.27 9.75
CA LYS A 231 8.28 -1.08 10.92
C LYS A 231 9.46 -0.17 10.56
N LYS A 232 9.80 0.76 11.45
CA LYS A 232 10.87 1.73 11.25
C LYS A 232 12.21 1.06 10.92
N ALA A 233 12.62 0.03 11.66
CA ALA A 233 13.90 -0.62 11.37
C ALA A 233 13.91 -1.35 10.00
N TRP A 234 12.74 -1.79 9.50
CA TRP A 234 12.64 -2.32 8.14
C TRP A 234 12.71 -1.19 7.11
N TRP A 235 11.99 -0.08 7.34
CA TRP A 235 12.07 1.12 6.52
C TRP A 235 13.51 1.63 6.38
N ASP A 236 14.25 1.74 7.49
CA ASP A 236 15.65 2.18 7.53
C ASP A 236 16.60 1.27 6.73
N LYS A 237 16.22 0.01 6.51
CA LYS A 237 16.95 -0.91 5.61
C LYS A 237 16.59 -0.67 4.15
N ILE A 238 15.30 -0.66 3.81
CA ILE A 238 14.86 -0.55 2.41
C ILE A 238 15.01 0.87 1.84
N SER A 239 14.96 1.92 2.66
CA SER A 239 15.15 3.31 2.20
C SER A 239 16.57 3.57 1.68
N ARG A 240 17.57 2.78 2.11
CA ARG A 240 18.96 2.83 1.60
C ARG A 240 19.08 2.45 0.13
N LEU A 241 18.08 1.78 -0.43
CA LEU A 241 17.97 1.43 -1.85
C LEU A 241 17.26 2.51 -2.67
N SER A 242 16.85 3.60 -2.03
CA SER A 242 16.29 4.75 -2.74
C SER A 242 17.40 5.56 -3.36
N ASP A 243 17.15 6.07 -4.55
CA ASP A 243 18.06 6.95 -5.28
C ASP A 243 17.26 8.18 -5.74
N PRO A 244 17.79 9.41 -5.59
CA PRO A 244 17.08 10.63 -6.00
C PRO A 244 16.67 10.63 -7.49
N MET A 245 17.49 10.06 -8.38
CA MET A 245 17.16 9.95 -9.80
C MET A 245 15.98 8.99 -10.01
N ILE A 246 15.98 7.86 -9.29
CA ILE A 246 14.85 6.93 -9.31
C ILE A 246 13.59 7.62 -8.76
N ASN A 247 13.71 8.37 -7.66
CA ASN A 247 12.59 9.11 -7.07
C ASN A 247 12.01 10.13 -8.08
N MET A 248 12.86 10.85 -8.81
CA MET A 248 12.46 11.80 -9.86
C MET A 248 11.79 11.13 -11.07
N ILE A 249 12.25 9.93 -11.46
CA ILE A 249 11.65 9.18 -12.57
C ILE A 249 10.28 8.63 -12.15
N PHE A 250 10.18 8.08 -10.94
CA PHE A 250 8.96 7.45 -10.45
C PHE A 250 7.90 8.45 -9.98
N LYS A 251 8.29 9.62 -9.45
CA LYS A 251 7.38 10.63 -8.90
C LYS A 251 6.39 10.00 -7.91
N GLU A 252 5.09 10.17 -8.13
CA GLU A 252 4.01 9.60 -7.31
C GLU A 252 3.91 8.05 -7.39
N LYS A 253 4.57 7.41 -8.36
CA LYS A 253 4.54 5.97 -8.59
C LYS A 253 5.63 5.18 -7.83
N ILE A 254 6.43 5.85 -6.98
CA ILE A 254 7.55 5.22 -6.24
C ILE A 254 7.13 4.01 -5.40
N ASN A 255 5.87 3.93 -5.00
CA ASN A 255 5.35 2.82 -4.20
C ASN A 255 5.35 1.47 -4.95
N LEU A 256 5.31 1.49 -6.30
CA LEU A 256 5.54 0.28 -7.11
C LEU A 256 6.93 -0.29 -6.86
N ASP A 257 7.93 0.59 -6.79
CA ASP A 257 9.31 0.25 -6.53
C ASP A 257 9.51 -0.26 -5.10
N ILE A 258 8.92 0.41 -4.10
CA ILE A 258 8.95 -0.04 -2.70
C ILE A 258 8.39 -1.46 -2.58
N GLY A 259 7.37 -1.79 -3.37
CA GLY A 259 6.79 -3.14 -3.44
C GLY A 259 7.82 -4.20 -3.85
N LEU A 260 8.41 -4.05 -5.05
CA LEU A 260 9.41 -5.01 -5.55
C LEU A 260 10.68 -5.03 -4.69
N ARG A 261 11.12 -3.86 -4.24
CA ARG A 261 12.26 -3.69 -3.32
C ARG A 261 12.08 -4.49 -2.04
N THR A 262 10.87 -4.46 -1.47
CA THR A 262 10.55 -5.21 -0.26
C THR A 262 10.70 -6.71 -0.50
N TRP A 263 10.16 -7.24 -1.61
CA TRP A 263 10.30 -8.66 -1.96
C TRP A 263 11.75 -9.05 -2.26
N GLY A 264 12.46 -8.25 -3.05
CA GLY A 264 13.87 -8.48 -3.40
C GLY A 264 14.79 -8.55 -2.18
N CYS A 265 14.47 -7.81 -1.12
CA CYS A 265 15.21 -7.82 0.14
C CYS A 265 14.75 -8.89 1.16
N GLY A 266 13.85 -9.82 0.79
CA GLY A 266 13.34 -10.87 1.67
C GLY A 266 12.24 -10.42 2.64
N GLY A 267 11.62 -9.28 2.37
CA GLY A 267 10.39 -8.84 3.03
C GLY A 267 9.15 -9.33 2.29
N ARG A 268 7.98 -8.86 2.73
CA ARG A 268 6.70 -9.13 2.05
C ARG A 268 5.81 -7.89 2.04
N VAL A 269 4.97 -7.78 1.03
CA VAL A 269 3.95 -6.73 0.94
C VAL A 269 2.58 -7.40 1.02
N VAL A 270 1.72 -6.94 1.92
CA VAL A 270 0.47 -7.63 2.25
C VAL A 270 -0.71 -6.66 2.26
N GLN A 271 -1.77 -7.06 1.58
CA GLN A 271 -3.05 -6.38 1.57
C GLN A 271 -3.79 -6.58 2.89
N THR A 272 -4.43 -5.51 3.36
CA THR A 272 -5.32 -5.55 4.53
C THR A 272 -6.76 -5.29 4.09
N PRO A 273 -7.48 -6.29 3.54
CA PRO A 273 -8.74 -6.04 2.83
C PRO A 273 -9.86 -5.49 3.72
N ASN A 274 -9.87 -5.87 5.00
CA ASN A 274 -10.87 -5.42 5.97
C ASN A 274 -10.59 -4.02 6.54
N LEU A 275 -9.51 -3.37 6.09
CA LEU A 275 -9.12 -2.05 6.54
C LEU A 275 -9.23 -1.09 5.35
N ILE A 276 -10.24 -0.22 5.37
CA ILE A 276 -10.57 0.68 4.27
C ILE A 276 -10.40 2.13 4.73
N PHE A 277 -9.41 2.82 4.19
CA PHE A 277 -9.24 4.25 4.38
C PHE A 277 -10.06 5.05 3.36
N GLY A 278 -10.50 6.24 3.73
CA GLY A 278 -11.06 7.18 2.77
C GLY A 278 -10.01 8.17 2.31
N ILE A 279 -9.91 8.43 1.00
CA ILE A 279 -9.04 9.48 0.42
C ILE A 279 -9.81 10.32 -0.60
N THR A 280 -9.48 11.60 -0.77
CA THR A 280 -10.18 12.50 -1.72
C THR A 280 -9.78 12.30 -3.17
N LYS A 281 -8.55 11.85 -3.44
CA LYS A 281 -7.99 11.73 -4.78
C LYS A 281 -7.39 10.35 -4.99
N LEU A 282 -7.64 9.80 -6.18
CA LEU A 282 -6.98 8.60 -6.67
C LEU A 282 -6.39 8.90 -8.05
N GLU A 283 -5.07 8.81 -8.17
CA GLU A 283 -4.45 8.79 -9.49
C GLU A 283 -4.39 7.35 -9.99
N THR A 284 -4.88 7.06 -11.19
CA THR A 284 -4.82 5.71 -11.79
C THR A 284 -4.05 5.70 -13.10
N SER A 285 -3.20 6.70 -13.33
CA SER A 285 -2.48 6.85 -14.59
C SER A 285 -1.47 5.71 -14.78
N GLN A 286 -1.41 5.15 -15.99
CA GLN A 286 -0.44 4.10 -16.30
C GLN A 286 0.99 4.62 -16.09
N PRO A 287 1.88 3.85 -15.46
CA PRO A 287 3.29 4.17 -15.40
C PRO A 287 3.90 4.28 -16.80
N SER A 288 4.86 5.18 -16.96
CA SER A 288 5.57 5.35 -18.24
C SER A 288 6.36 4.07 -18.59
N ILE A 289 6.84 3.97 -19.82
CA ILE A 289 7.59 2.77 -20.23
C ILE A 289 8.96 2.70 -19.54
N GLU A 290 9.57 3.83 -19.26
CA GLU A 290 10.81 4.00 -18.48
C GLU A 290 10.67 3.42 -17.07
N ILE A 291 9.57 3.71 -16.38
CA ILE A 291 9.30 3.16 -15.04
C ILE A 291 9.20 1.63 -15.11
N ARG A 292 8.56 1.10 -16.16
CA ARG A 292 8.34 -0.35 -16.31
C ARG A 292 9.63 -1.09 -16.64
N GLU A 293 10.48 -0.52 -17.49
CA GLU A 293 11.84 -1.01 -17.74
C GLU A 293 12.68 -1.02 -16.45
N LEU A 294 12.69 0.09 -15.70
CA LEU A 294 13.44 0.17 -14.44
C LEU A 294 12.97 -0.88 -13.43
N LEU A 295 11.66 -1.08 -13.29
CA LEU A 295 11.12 -2.09 -12.37
C LEU A 295 11.57 -3.50 -12.77
N ILE A 296 11.45 -3.85 -14.06
CA ILE A 296 11.77 -5.20 -14.51
C ILE A 296 13.26 -5.49 -14.44
N GLU A 297 14.10 -4.60 -14.97
CA GLU A 297 15.54 -4.87 -15.04
C GLU A 297 16.23 -4.81 -13.68
N SER A 298 15.69 -4.03 -12.74
CA SER A 298 16.28 -3.88 -11.40
C SER A 298 15.92 -5.03 -10.47
N TRP A 299 14.64 -5.42 -10.44
CA TRP A 299 14.11 -6.27 -9.38
C TRP A 299 13.78 -7.69 -9.83
N ILE A 300 13.44 -7.86 -11.09
CA ILE A 300 13.06 -9.16 -11.62
C ILE A 300 14.34 -9.93 -12.00
N ASP A 301 14.26 -11.26 -11.96
CA ASP A 301 15.37 -12.11 -12.38
C ASP A 301 15.65 -11.96 -13.88
N LYS A 302 16.92 -12.13 -14.27
CA LYS A 302 17.42 -11.75 -15.59
C LYS A 302 16.71 -12.54 -16.69
N ASP A 303 16.56 -13.85 -16.51
CA ASP A 303 15.99 -14.73 -17.53
C ASP A 303 14.50 -14.40 -17.75
N ILE A 304 13.82 -13.99 -16.67
CA ILE A 304 12.44 -13.51 -16.68
C ILE A 304 12.32 -12.19 -17.41
N ALA A 305 13.19 -11.24 -17.07
CA ALA A 305 13.18 -9.93 -17.66
C ALA A 305 13.40 -10.02 -19.17
N GLU A 306 14.39 -10.81 -19.60
CA GLU A 306 14.67 -11.06 -21.02
C GLU A 306 13.48 -11.68 -21.74
N THR A 307 12.83 -12.68 -21.15
CA THR A 307 11.64 -13.33 -21.72
C THR A 307 10.49 -12.34 -21.88
N VAL A 308 10.22 -11.55 -20.85
CA VAL A 308 9.19 -10.52 -20.90
C VAL A 308 9.49 -9.45 -21.95
N ILE A 309 10.73 -8.95 -22.00
CA ILE A 309 11.16 -7.96 -22.99
C ILE A 309 10.97 -8.51 -24.40
N LYS A 310 11.36 -9.77 -24.64
CA LYS A 310 11.15 -10.45 -25.91
C LYS A 310 9.67 -10.51 -26.29
N ASN A 311 8.80 -10.82 -25.34
CA ASN A 311 7.35 -10.99 -25.56
C ASN A 311 6.57 -9.66 -25.68
N SER A 312 7.20 -8.51 -25.39
CA SER A 312 6.58 -7.18 -25.47
C SER A 312 7.23 -6.34 -26.56
N ASP A 313 6.62 -6.28 -27.74
CA ASP A 313 7.11 -5.46 -28.86
C ASP A 313 7.31 -4.00 -28.46
N LYS A 314 6.41 -3.45 -27.66
CA LYS A 314 6.49 -2.06 -27.18
C LYS A 314 7.71 -1.83 -26.30
N LEU A 315 7.98 -2.73 -25.35
CA LEU A 315 9.14 -2.63 -24.46
C LEU A 315 10.45 -2.87 -25.23
N ARG A 316 10.48 -3.87 -26.11
CA ARG A 316 11.63 -4.16 -26.97
C ARG A 316 11.96 -3.00 -27.89
N ASN A 317 10.96 -2.41 -28.55
CA ASN A 317 11.17 -1.26 -29.43
C ASN A 317 11.63 -0.03 -28.64
N PHE A 318 11.11 0.17 -27.43
CA PHE A 318 11.58 1.22 -26.55
C PHE A 318 13.04 1.04 -26.20
N ILE A 319 13.44 -0.11 -25.65
CA ILE A 319 14.82 -0.43 -25.25
C ILE A 319 15.79 -0.28 -26.43
N ASN A 320 15.43 -0.81 -27.61
CA ASN A 320 16.25 -0.71 -28.81
C ASN A 320 16.39 0.73 -29.33
N ALA A 321 15.36 1.56 -29.20
CA ALA A 321 15.39 2.97 -29.60
C ALA A 321 16.07 3.84 -28.54
N SER A 322 15.95 3.48 -27.27
CA SER A 322 16.59 4.13 -26.14
C SER A 322 17.99 3.56 -25.96
N SER A 323 18.92 3.93 -26.84
CA SER A 323 20.37 3.79 -26.62
C SER A 323 20.87 4.75 -25.51
N ASN A 324 20.14 4.77 -24.39
CA ASN A 324 20.25 5.78 -23.37
C ASN A 324 21.21 5.27 -22.28
N TYR A 325 22.51 5.48 -22.49
CA TYR A 325 23.59 5.15 -21.54
C TYR A 325 23.29 5.57 -20.10
N VAL A 326 22.44 6.58 -19.90
CA VAL A 326 21.98 7.06 -18.59
C VAL A 326 21.15 5.99 -17.85
N PHE A 327 20.18 5.35 -18.52
CA PHE A 327 19.33 4.33 -17.88
C PHE A 327 20.10 3.05 -17.58
N GLU A 328 20.96 2.63 -18.50
CA GLU A 328 21.86 1.49 -18.28
C GLU A 328 22.76 1.74 -17.06
N GLY A 329 23.34 2.93 -16.94
CA GLY A 329 24.14 3.34 -15.79
C GLY A 329 23.34 3.32 -14.47
N LEU A 330 22.08 3.78 -14.49
CA LEU A 330 21.20 3.75 -13.33
C LEU A 330 20.84 2.32 -12.90
N ILE A 331 20.49 1.46 -13.86
CA ILE A 331 20.17 0.05 -13.60
C ILE A 331 21.40 -0.67 -13.05
N LYS A 332 22.59 -0.44 -13.62
CA LYS A 332 23.85 -1.00 -13.13
C LYS A 332 24.14 -0.57 -11.70
N LYS A 333 24.13 0.74 -11.42
CA LYS A 333 24.34 1.28 -10.07
C LYS A 333 23.35 0.66 -9.08
N ARG A 334 22.10 0.48 -9.50
CA ARG A 334 21.05 -0.11 -8.67
C ARG A 334 21.34 -1.58 -8.34
N LYS A 335 21.72 -2.38 -9.34
CA LYS A 335 22.12 -3.78 -9.14
C LYS A 335 23.29 -3.90 -8.16
N GLU A 336 24.30 -3.03 -8.27
CA GLU A 336 25.43 -2.99 -7.34
C GLU A 336 25.00 -2.70 -5.89
N ILE A 337 24.06 -1.78 -5.66
CA ILE A 337 23.53 -1.48 -4.32
C ILE A 337 22.70 -2.66 -3.78
N ILE A 338 21.89 -3.29 -4.63
CA ILE A 338 21.09 -4.48 -4.29
C ILE A 338 22.01 -5.61 -3.80
N GLU A 339 23.10 -5.87 -4.53
CA GLU A 339 24.11 -6.86 -4.15
C GLU A 339 24.79 -6.49 -2.82
N LYS A 340 25.24 -5.23 -2.68
CA LYS A 340 25.91 -4.74 -1.46
C LYS A 340 25.03 -4.87 -0.22
N LEU A 341 23.72 -4.72 -0.35
CA LEU A 341 22.76 -4.83 0.75
C LEU A 341 22.20 -6.24 0.95
N ASN A 342 22.76 -7.24 0.24
CA ASN A 342 22.32 -8.63 0.27
C ASN A 342 20.81 -8.78 -0.01
N CYS A 343 20.29 -7.98 -0.95
CA CYS A 343 18.90 -7.99 -1.38
C CYS A 343 18.71 -8.82 -2.67
N ASN A 344 19.24 -10.04 -2.70
CA ASN A 344 19.22 -10.90 -3.88
C ASN A 344 18.15 -12.00 -3.81
N SER A 345 17.02 -11.74 -3.14
CA SER A 345 15.95 -12.72 -2.95
C SER A 345 15.02 -12.80 -4.17
N LYS A 346 15.57 -12.83 -5.38
CA LYS A 346 14.77 -12.85 -6.63
C LYS A 346 13.95 -14.14 -6.77
N SER A 347 14.52 -15.27 -6.34
CA SER A 347 13.83 -16.57 -6.25
C SER A 347 12.60 -16.52 -5.33
N PHE A 348 12.66 -15.69 -4.28
CA PHE A 348 11.53 -15.54 -3.35
C PHE A 348 10.33 -14.86 -4.01
N PHE A 349 10.56 -13.79 -4.79
CA PHE A 349 9.47 -13.14 -5.54
C PHE A 349 8.79 -14.12 -6.50
N ILE A 350 9.57 -14.87 -7.28
CA ILE A 350 9.06 -15.87 -8.23
C ILE A 350 8.20 -16.90 -7.52
N SER A 351 8.70 -17.49 -6.42
CA SER A 351 7.96 -18.51 -5.67
C SER A 351 6.63 -18.02 -5.09
N LYS A 352 6.46 -16.70 -4.89
CA LYS A 352 5.25 -16.12 -4.31
C LYS A 352 4.22 -15.71 -5.34
N PHE A 353 4.66 -15.44 -6.56
CA PHE A 353 3.83 -14.92 -7.65
C PHE A 353 3.95 -15.76 -8.92
N GLU A 354 4.30 -17.03 -8.78
CA GLU A 354 4.52 -17.97 -9.89
C GLU A 354 3.30 -18.03 -10.82
N ASN A 355 2.09 -18.17 -10.25
CA ASN A 355 0.85 -18.17 -11.02
C ASN A 355 0.65 -16.86 -11.78
N GLU A 356 0.81 -15.73 -11.10
CA GLU A 356 0.71 -14.42 -11.74
C GLU A 356 1.79 -14.23 -12.83
N LEU A 357 3.00 -14.75 -12.64
CA LEU A 357 4.08 -14.72 -13.63
C LEU A 357 3.76 -15.57 -14.86
N TYR A 358 3.16 -16.74 -14.68
CA TYR A 358 2.70 -17.55 -15.81
C TYR A 358 1.58 -16.87 -16.60
N ASP A 359 0.63 -16.25 -15.91
CA ASP A 359 -0.53 -15.60 -16.56
C ASP A 359 -0.09 -14.42 -17.44
N ILE A 360 1.06 -13.83 -17.14
CA ILE A 360 1.64 -12.71 -17.92
C ILE A 360 2.62 -13.19 -18.99
N GLY A 361 2.83 -14.50 -19.13
CA GLY A 361 3.75 -15.09 -20.10
C GLY A 361 5.22 -14.89 -19.76
N ALA A 362 5.56 -14.79 -18.48
CA ALA A 362 6.95 -14.69 -18.05
C ALA A 362 7.70 -16.02 -18.22
N PHE A 363 6.99 -17.16 -18.09
CA PHE A 363 7.45 -18.52 -18.45
C PHE A 363 6.28 -19.36 -18.96
N ASP A 364 6.63 -20.49 -19.56
CA ASP A 364 5.67 -21.56 -19.82
C ASP A 364 5.33 -22.31 -18.53
N LYS A 365 4.03 -22.59 -18.34
CA LYS A 365 3.58 -23.46 -17.24
C LYS A 365 4.19 -24.84 -17.44
N PRO A 366 4.86 -25.45 -16.45
CA PRO A 366 5.32 -26.82 -16.56
C PRO A 366 4.08 -27.70 -16.74
N THR A 367 4.02 -28.36 -17.89
CA THR A 367 2.93 -29.26 -18.22
C THR A 367 3.42 -30.70 -18.20
N THR A 368 2.56 -31.60 -17.78
CA THR A 368 2.83 -33.03 -17.73
C THR A 368 1.63 -33.82 -18.21
N GLN A 369 1.87 -35.04 -18.67
CA GLN A 369 0.82 -35.98 -19.00
C GLN A 369 0.39 -36.71 -17.73
N ILE A 370 -0.92 -36.88 -17.55
CA ILE A 370 -1.49 -37.64 -16.43
C ILE A 370 -1.84 -39.03 -16.94
N GLU A 371 -0.98 -39.99 -16.65
CA GLU A 371 -1.15 -41.40 -17.01
C GLU A 371 -1.95 -42.14 -15.93
N LEU A 372 -2.88 -43.00 -16.38
CA LEU A 372 -3.57 -43.93 -15.48
C LEU A 372 -2.64 -45.12 -15.16
N ASN A 373 -2.46 -45.40 -13.86
CA ASN A 373 -1.53 -46.43 -13.38
C ASN A 373 -1.58 -47.74 -14.18
N ASN A 374 -0.42 -48.18 -14.66
CA ASN A 374 -0.21 -49.41 -15.42
C ASN A 374 -1.03 -49.50 -16.73
N SER A 375 -1.32 -48.37 -17.37
CA SER A 375 -2.01 -48.33 -18.66
C SER A 375 -1.42 -47.28 -19.59
N ASP A 376 -1.40 -47.54 -20.90
CA ASP A 376 -0.98 -46.59 -21.94
C ASP A 376 -2.06 -45.51 -22.22
N LEU A 377 -2.80 -45.12 -21.17
CA LEU A 377 -3.92 -44.19 -21.25
C LEU A 377 -3.63 -42.93 -20.45
N CYS A 378 -3.72 -41.81 -21.15
CA CYS A 378 -3.53 -40.47 -20.63
C CYS A 378 -4.86 -39.72 -20.56
N LEU A 379 -4.99 -38.89 -19.54
CA LEU A 379 -6.05 -37.88 -19.47
C LEU A 379 -5.98 -37.01 -20.73
N THR A 380 -7.11 -36.80 -21.40
CA THR A 380 -7.18 -36.11 -22.68
C THR A 380 -8.40 -35.20 -22.69
N LEU A 381 -8.21 -33.93 -23.06
CA LEU A 381 -9.32 -33.01 -23.30
C LEU A 381 -9.91 -33.22 -24.69
N VAL A 382 -11.22 -33.42 -24.74
CA VAL A 382 -11.98 -33.64 -25.97
C VAL A 382 -13.06 -32.56 -26.06
N GLU A 383 -13.01 -31.77 -27.13
CA GLU A 383 -14.09 -30.83 -27.46
C GLU A 383 -15.32 -31.62 -27.95
N LYS A 384 -16.49 -31.40 -27.35
CA LYS A 384 -17.75 -31.94 -27.87
C LYS A 384 -18.57 -30.86 -28.56
N GLY A 385 -18.79 -31.05 -29.87
CA GLY A 385 -19.77 -30.30 -30.64
C GLY A 385 -19.36 -28.87 -31.01
N SER A 386 -20.28 -28.16 -31.67
CA SER A 386 -20.09 -26.79 -32.19
C SER A 386 -20.08 -25.69 -31.12
N ASP A 387 -20.35 -26.03 -29.85
CA ASP A 387 -20.25 -25.12 -28.72
C ASP A 387 -18.85 -25.16 -28.12
N LYS A 388 -18.03 -24.15 -28.43
CA LYS A 388 -16.63 -23.97 -27.98
C LYS A 388 -16.42 -23.93 -26.46
N ASN A 389 -17.48 -24.06 -25.66
CA ASN A 389 -17.43 -23.98 -24.19
C ASN A 389 -17.72 -25.31 -23.47
N SER A 390 -17.99 -26.42 -24.19
CA SER A 390 -18.16 -27.73 -23.55
C SER A 390 -16.94 -28.62 -23.74
N LEU A 391 -16.06 -28.61 -22.74
CA LEU A 391 -14.86 -29.45 -22.68
C LEU A 391 -15.17 -30.68 -21.84
N ASN A 392 -14.93 -31.87 -22.40
CA ASN A 392 -14.95 -33.11 -21.65
C ASN A 392 -13.54 -33.64 -21.47
N ILE A 393 -13.36 -34.43 -20.41
CA ILE A 393 -12.12 -35.12 -20.13
C ILE A 393 -12.36 -36.61 -20.33
N GLU A 394 -11.57 -37.23 -21.20
CA GLU A 394 -11.63 -38.65 -21.52
C GLU A 394 -10.25 -39.29 -21.33
N LEU A 395 -10.20 -40.62 -21.23
CA LEU A 395 -8.95 -41.37 -21.26
C LEU A 395 -8.70 -41.83 -22.70
N SER A 396 -7.56 -41.44 -23.25
CA SER A 396 -7.14 -41.87 -24.60
C SER A 396 -5.68 -42.30 -24.57
N LYS A 397 -5.22 -42.94 -25.66
CA LYS A 397 -3.84 -43.42 -25.74
C LYS A 397 -2.85 -42.27 -25.50
N CYS A 398 -1.82 -42.49 -24.69
CA CYS A 398 -0.77 -41.50 -24.47
C CYS A 398 -0.04 -41.18 -25.78
N LEU A 399 -0.03 -39.91 -26.18
CA LEU A 399 0.58 -39.41 -27.40
C LEU A 399 1.49 -38.23 -27.06
N ARG A 400 2.78 -38.32 -27.39
CA ARG A 400 3.78 -37.29 -27.03
C ARG A 400 3.48 -35.92 -27.62
N ASP A 401 2.88 -35.87 -28.81
CA ASP A 401 2.64 -34.62 -29.54
C ASP A 401 1.20 -34.10 -29.38
N ASN A 402 0.39 -34.74 -28.54
CA ASN A 402 -0.99 -34.32 -28.34
C ASN A 402 -1.09 -33.28 -27.22
N HIS A 403 -1.13 -31.99 -27.59
CA HIS A 403 -1.27 -30.89 -26.64
C HIS A 403 -2.48 -31.01 -25.72
N SER A 404 -3.56 -31.69 -26.13
CA SER A 404 -4.76 -31.92 -25.30
C SER A 404 -4.54 -32.87 -24.09
N GLN A 405 -3.35 -33.48 -23.99
CA GLN A 405 -2.96 -34.39 -22.90
C GLN A 405 -2.01 -33.75 -21.89
N TYR A 406 -1.64 -32.49 -22.09
CA TYR A 406 -0.68 -31.78 -21.24
C TYR A 406 -1.39 -30.87 -20.25
N PHE A 407 -1.27 -31.18 -18.97
CA PHE A 407 -1.91 -30.43 -17.89
C PHE A 407 -0.88 -29.79 -16.98
N HIS A 408 -1.25 -28.65 -16.40
CA HIS A 408 -0.48 -27.97 -15.37
C HIS A 408 -1.16 -28.16 -14.01
N ILE A 409 -0.39 -28.59 -13.01
CA ILE A 409 -0.83 -28.69 -11.62
C ILE A 409 -0.12 -27.58 -10.84
N ASP A 410 -0.89 -26.66 -10.27
CA ASP A 410 -0.32 -25.58 -9.48
C ASP A 410 0.05 -26.03 -8.04
N SER A 411 0.74 -25.14 -7.31
CA SER A 411 1.15 -25.39 -5.90
C SER A 411 -0.01 -25.55 -4.92
N LYS A 412 -1.26 -25.32 -5.35
CA LYS A 412 -2.50 -25.52 -4.59
C LYS A 412 -3.26 -26.76 -5.06
N SER A 413 -2.61 -27.64 -5.84
CA SER A 413 -3.20 -28.85 -6.40
C SER A 413 -4.39 -28.57 -7.34
N LYS A 414 -4.44 -27.39 -7.95
CA LYS A 414 -5.44 -27.09 -8.99
C LYS A 414 -4.91 -27.57 -10.33
N LEU A 415 -5.69 -28.43 -10.99
CA LEU A 415 -5.44 -28.87 -12.35
C LEU A 415 -5.93 -27.80 -13.34
N SER A 416 -5.09 -27.45 -14.29
CA SER A 416 -5.39 -26.47 -15.33
C SER A 416 -4.85 -26.92 -16.69
N PHE A 417 -5.47 -26.42 -17.75
CA PHE A 417 -5.11 -26.70 -19.13
C PHE A 417 -5.11 -25.40 -19.92
N THR A 418 -4.21 -25.27 -20.89
CA THR A 418 -4.17 -24.13 -21.80
C THR A 418 -4.64 -24.59 -23.18
N ILE A 419 -5.76 -24.04 -23.65
CA ILE A 419 -6.21 -24.25 -25.02
C ILE A 419 -5.29 -23.45 -25.94
N PHE A 420 -4.41 -24.13 -26.65
CA PHE A 420 -3.71 -23.53 -27.78
C PHE A 420 -4.71 -23.40 -28.93
N MET A 421 -5.34 -22.22 -29.06
CA MET A 421 -5.98 -21.88 -30.33
C MET A 421 -4.87 -21.64 -31.36
N MET A 422 -4.76 -22.52 -32.35
CA MET A 422 -4.00 -22.24 -33.58
C MET A 422 -4.68 -21.16 -34.40
#